data_AF-A0A965PVD9-F1
#
_entry.id   AF-A0A965PVD9-F1
#
_cell.length_a   1.000
_cell.length_b   1.000
_cell.length_c   1.000
_cell.angle_alpha   90.00
_cell.angle_beta   90.00
_cell.angle_gamma   90.00
#
_symmetry.space_group_name_H-M   'P 1'
#
loop_
_entity.id
_entity.type
_entity.pdbx_description
1 polymer ?
#
loop_
_entity_poly.entity_id
_entity_poly.type
_entity_poly.pdbx_seq_one_letter_code
_entity_poly.pdbx_strand_id
1 'polypeptide(L)' 'PKELAVIPSRIKPGCKRSGARNRTHEIVSKRWGLWKIQHEQGYTTHQIARAWKCNRSTIEYARDKGFVAGRK' A
#
# COMPACT_ATOMS: atom_id res chain seq x y z
N PRO A 1 -16.03 6.44 30.89
CA PRO A 1 -16.06 5.04 30.39
C PRO A 1 -14.64 4.46 30.18
N LYS A 2 -14.41 3.23 30.67
CA LYS A 2 -13.11 2.52 30.55
C LYS A 2 -12.72 2.20 29.09
N GLU A 3 -13.61 2.46 28.14
CA GLU A 3 -13.46 2.21 26.70
C GLU A 3 -12.60 3.24 25.95
N LEU A 4 -12.25 4.37 26.58
CA LEU A 4 -11.36 5.39 25.98
C LEU A 4 -9.90 5.26 26.44
N ALA A 5 -9.53 4.14 27.06
CA ALA A 5 -8.15 3.91 27.49
C ALA A 5 -7.24 3.77 26.25
N VAL A 6 -6.49 4.84 25.94
CA VAL A 6 -5.49 4.84 24.86
C VAL A 6 -4.39 3.85 25.23
N ILE A 7 -4.36 2.71 24.55
CA ILE A 7 -3.32 1.69 24.73
C ILE A 7 -2.00 2.30 24.24
N PRO A 8 -0.96 2.39 25.08
CA PRO A 8 0.31 2.97 24.68
C PRO A 8 0.94 2.11 23.57
N SER A 9 1.45 2.77 22.54
CA SER A 9 2.13 2.07 21.46
C SER A 9 3.35 1.33 22.02
N ARG A 10 3.47 0.03 21.76
CA ARG A 10 4.58 -0.83 22.23
C ARG A 10 5.94 -0.50 21.57
N ILE A 11 6.11 0.69 21.00
CA ILE A 11 7.24 1.06 20.14
C ILE A 11 8.07 2.09 20.86
N LYS A 12 9.35 1.74 21.07
CA LYS A 12 10.32 2.62 21.68
C LYS A 12 10.56 3.83 20.78
N PRO A 13 10.51 5.07 21.31
CA PRO A 13 10.92 6.25 20.57
C PRO A 13 12.38 6.08 20.10
N GLY A 14 12.66 6.35 18.83
CA GLY A 14 13.99 6.21 18.23
C GLY A 14 14.24 4.93 17.43
N CYS A 15 13.39 3.90 17.54
CA CYS A 15 13.50 2.72 16.69
C CYS A 15 12.78 2.95 15.36
N LYS A 16 13.54 3.27 14.29
CA LYS A 16 12.98 3.32 12.93
C LYS A 16 12.40 1.94 12.60
N ARG A 17 11.07 1.83 12.52
CA ARG A 17 10.44 0.65 11.91
C ARG A 17 11.04 0.52 10.52
N SER A 18 11.90 -0.47 10.30
CA SER A 18 12.47 -0.75 8.98
C SER A 18 11.33 -0.76 7.95
N GLY A 19 11.51 -0.04 6.85
CA GLY A 19 10.49 0.20 5.80
C GLY A 19 9.96 -1.07 5.11
N ALA A 20 10.33 -2.26 5.58
CA ALA A 20 9.90 -3.55 5.09
C ALA A 20 8.40 -3.82 5.31
N ARG A 21 7.76 -3.22 6.32
CA ARG A 21 6.33 -3.49 6.62
C ARG A 21 5.39 -3.09 5.48
N ASN A 22 5.69 -2.03 4.72
CA ASN A 22 4.81 -1.58 3.61
C ASN A 22 5.10 -2.29 2.27
N ARG A 23 5.98 -3.29 2.30
CA ARG A 23 6.36 -4.14 1.16
C ARG A 23 6.00 -5.61 1.42
N THR A 24 5.32 -5.93 2.51
CA THR A 24 4.84 -7.30 2.73
C THR A 24 3.85 -7.69 1.65
N HIS A 25 3.85 -8.97 1.30
CA HIS A 25 2.97 -9.51 0.26
C HIS A 25 1.50 -9.11 0.46
N GLU A 26 0.99 -9.25 1.68
CA GLU A 26 -0.39 -8.88 2.03
C GLU A 26 -0.71 -7.41 1.76
N ILE A 27 0.20 -6.50 2.12
CA ILE A 27 -0.01 -5.06 1.95
C ILE A 27 0.09 -4.69 0.47
N VAL A 28 1.05 -5.28 -0.25
CA VAL A 28 1.17 -5.09 -1.70
C VAL A 28 -0.09 -5.60 -2.40
N SER A 29 -0.60 -6.78 -2.02
CA SER A 29 -1.83 -7.35 -2.58
C SER A 29 -3.04 -6.45 -2.37
N LYS A 30 -3.23 -5.94 -1.13
CA LYS A 30 -4.32 -4.98 -0.84
C LYS A 30 -4.19 -3.71 -1.67
N ARG A 31 -2.99 -3.14 -1.76
CA ARG A 31 -2.73 -1.92 -2.55
C ARG A 31 -2.98 -2.13 -4.04
N TRP A 32 -2.52 -3.26 -4.60
CA TRP A 32 -2.73 -3.58 -6.01
C TRP A 32 -4.21 -3.79 -6.33
N GLY A 33 -4.98 -4.38 -5.43
CA GLY A 33 -6.44 -4.47 -5.57
C GLY A 33 -7.12 -3.10 -5.69
N LEU A 34 -6.69 -2.13 -4.87
CA LEU A 34 -7.22 -0.76 -4.97
C LEU A 34 -6.82 -0.06 -6.27
N TRP A 35 -5.57 -0.25 -6.71
CA TRP A 35 -5.12 0.29 -8.00
C TRP A 35 -5.88 -0.32 -9.18
N LYS A 36 -6.22 -1.61 -9.11
CA LYS A 36 -7.05 -2.28 -10.11
C LYS A 36 -8.43 -1.63 -10.22
N ILE A 37 -9.11 -1.44 -9.09
CA ILE A 37 -10.44 -0.80 -9.05
C ILE A 37 -10.36 0.62 -9.64
N GLN A 38 -9.34 1.39 -9.30
CA GLN A 38 -9.14 2.74 -9.85
C GLN A 38 -8.88 2.71 -11.36
N HIS A 39 -8.12 1.74 -11.84
CA HIS A 39 -7.90 1.57 -13.27
C HIS A 39 -9.19 1.16 -14.01
N GLU A 40 -10.02 0.31 -13.41
CA GLU A 40 -11.35 -0.06 -13.93
C GLU A 40 -12.33 1.12 -13.96
N GLN A 41 -12.19 2.05 -13.02
CA GLN A 41 -12.94 3.32 -13.02
C GLN A 41 -12.45 4.33 -14.08
N GLY A 42 -11.44 3.98 -14.87
CA GLY A 42 -10.91 4.82 -15.94
C GLY A 42 -9.84 5.82 -15.51
N TYR A 43 -9.32 5.74 -14.27
CA TYR A 43 -8.21 6.60 -13.85
C TYR A 43 -6.91 6.21 -14.55
N THR A 44 -6.18 7.21 -15.02
CA THR A 44 -4.85 6.99 -15.61
C THR A 44 -3.84 6.58 -14.55
N THR A 45 -2.83 5.79 -14.94
CA THR A 45 -1.73 5.40 -14.04
C THR A 45 -1.00 6.60 -13.44
N HIS A 46 -0.92 7.73 -14.16
CA HIS A 46 -0.33 8.97 -13.64
C HIS A 46 -1.16 9.61 -12.53
N GLN A 47 -2.50 9.62 -12.65
CA GLN A 47 -3.39 10.13 -11.60
C GLN A 47 -3.32 9.25 -10.34
N ILE A 48 -3.35 7.93 -10.53
CA ILE A 48 -3.19 6.96 -9.44
C ILE A 48 -1.82 7.18 -8.75
N ALA A 49 -0.74 7.33 -9.51
CA ALA A 49 0.60 7.58 -8.98
C ALA A 49 0.65 8.82 -8.08
N ARG A 50 0.04 9.92 -8.54
CA ARG A 50 -0.04 11.18 -7.78
C ARG A 50 -0.87 11.03 -6.50
N ALA A 51 -2.02 10.37 -6.57
CA ALA A 51 -2.89 10.15 -5.40
C ALA A 51 -2.19 9.33 -4.31
N TRP A 52 -1.42 8.32 -4.72
CA TRP A 52 -0.73 7.40 -3.81
C TRP A 52 0.72 7.81 -3.48
N LYS A 53 1.20 8.94 -4.03
CA LYS A 53 2.59 9.43 -3.91
C LYS A 53 3.63 8.34 -4.20
N CYS A 54 3.41 7.58 -5.28
CA CYS A 54 4.34 6.53 -5.73
C CYS A 54 4.83 6.81 -7.17
N ASN A 55 5.89 6.11 -7.56
CA ASN A 55 6.40 6.20 -8.93
C ASN A 55 5.43 5.55 -9.90
N ARG A 56 5.18 6.19 -11.05
CA ARG A 56 4.30 5.65 -12.11
C ARG A 56 4.70 4.23 -12.53
N SER A 57 6.00 3.98 -12.63
CA SER A 57 6.57 2.66 -12.97
C SER A 57 6.14 1.54 -12.01
N THR A 58 5.85 1.84 -10.74
CA THR A 58 5.37 0.82 -9.79
C THR A 58 3.95 0.37 -10.09
N ILE A 59 3.10 1.26 -10.61
CA ILE A 59 1.73 0.93 -11.02
C ILE A 59 1.76 0.23 -12.38
N GLU A 60 2.63 0.65 -13.29
CA GLU A 60 2.83 -0.05 -14.57
C GLU A 60 3.30 -1.49 -14.36
N TYR A 61 4.25 -1.71 -13.45
CA TYR A 61 4.67 -3.06 -13.05
C TYR A 61 3.51 -3.87 -12.45
N ALA A 62 2.69 -3.26 -11.59
CA ALA A 62 1.50 -3.92 -11.06
C ALA A 62 0.51 -4.30 -12.17
N ARG A 63 0.32 -3.42 -13.16
CA ARG A 63 -0.56 -3.65 -14.32
C ARG A 63 -0.04 -4.79 -15.20
N ASP A 64 1.27 -4.83 -15.47
CA ASP A 64 1.92 -5.92 -16.21
C ASP A 64 1.71 -7.28 -15.53
N LYS A 65 1.71 -7.29 -14.20
CA LYS A 65 1.40 -8.47 -13.37
C LYS A 65 -0.11 -8.71 -13.14
N GLY A 66 -0.99 -7.99 -13.84
CA GLY A 66 -2.44 -8.12 -13.71
C GLY A 66 -2.98 -7.79 -12.31
N PHE A 67 -2.26 -6.95 -11.56
CA PHE A 67 -2.53 -6.61 -10.15
C PHE A 67 -2.52 -7.82 -9.20
N VAL A 68 -1.86 -8.91 -9.57
CA VAL A 68 -1.67 -10.09 -8.71
C VAL A 68 -0.32 -10.00 -8.02
N ALA A 69 -0.31 -9.73 -6.72
CA ALA A 69 0.92 -9.78 -5.93
C ALA A 69 1.45 -11.22 -5.92
N GLY A 70 2.62 -11.46 -6.51
CA GLY A 70 3.23 -12.80 -6.56
C GLY A 70 3.46 -13.35 -5.15
N ARG A 71 2.90 -14.53 -4.84
CA ARG A 71 3.21 -15.24 -3.59
C ARG A 71 4.71 -15.60 -3.60
N LYS A 72 5.37 -15.34 -2.48
CA LYS A 72 6.70 -15.89 -2.20
C LYS A 72 6.54 -17.26 -1.57
#